data_AF-A0A9W8MI06-F1
#
_entry.id   AF-A0A9W8MI06-F1
#
_cell.length_a   1.000
_cell.length_b   1.000
_cell.length_c   1.000
_cell.angle_alpha   90.00
_cell.angle_beta   90.00
_cell.angle_gamma   90.00
#
_symmetry.space_group_name_H-M   'P 1'
#
loop_
_entity.id
_entity.type
_entity.pdbx_description
1 polymer ?
#
loop_
_entity_poly.entity_id
_entity_poly.type
_entity_poly.pdbx_seq_one_letter_code
_entity_poly.pdbx_strand_id
1 'polypeptide(L)'
;MPVTVGVAVAILYFLSIFSFDHGCMASTTPSATERPTRTSAARTSSATGTPTAAVAGRKNPKRGLAFAAELPGDILNVNQTASVISWQYDWANLPPAYLATSNIKYIPMQWGSGSIDRFVDAVRAQGADTILAFNEPDFVNEANMDPTEAARLWMAYIEPLKQYGVRLGGPAVTAAGTGRPWLQQFFAACGECSIDFLPIHWYGVGTSGFYDYLWTIHNEYPRLPVWVTEYADTSDNETEVLSFMNETMRYMDDLEWIERYAWFGLFRPKSGVHYNLLREDGGLNALGELYTGAKTVYTQYIKDTTFEGYKTVDGADIPNQPLVTSWPVYMTASGARPSRWVILGTDTPSLVISLVAISIGSLMSGVYWTVW
;
A
#
# COMPACT_ATOMS: atom_id res chain seq x y z
N MET A 1 60.94 7.61 20.12
CA MET A 1 61.46 7.78 18.75
C MET A 1 60.93 9.10 18.17
N PRO A 2 61.58 9.72 17.19
CA PRO A 2 61.57 11.19 17.04
C PRO A 2 60.65 11.74 15.93
N VAL A 3 60.75 13.07 15.77
CA VAL A 3 60.30 13.95 14.66
C VAL A 3 58.91 14.58 14.78
N THR A 4 58.91 15.75 15.42
CA THR A 4 58.06 16.91 15.09
C THR A 4 58.44 17.53 13.74
N VAL A 5 57.43 17.84 12.90
CA VAL A 5 57.38 19.06 12.06
C VAL A 5 55.90 19.51 11.99
N GLY A 6 55.63 20.82 12.01
CA GLY A 6 54.28 21.40 11.88
C GLY A 6 54.13 22.31 10.66
N VAL A 7 53.29 23.36 10.79
CA VAL A 7 53.00 24.45 9.83
C VAL A 7 51.82 24.22 8.85
N ALA A 8 50.62 24.45 9.37
CA ALA A 8 49.76 25.62 9.07
C ALA A 8 49.56 26.18 7.62
N VAL A 9 48.27 26.23 7.24
CA VAL A 9 47.49 27.41 6.78
C VAL A 9 47.51 27.89 5.30
N ALA A 10 46.29 28.32 4.87
CA ALA A 10 45.83 29.14 3.72
C ALA A 10 45.17 28.32 2.58
N ILE A 11 43.84 28.35 2.38
CA ILE A 11 42.96 29.47 1.96
C ILE A 11 43.33 30.02 0.57
N LEU A 12 42.42 29.87 -0.40
CA LEU A 12 42.00 30.98 -1.27
C LEU A 12 40.66 30.71 -1.98
N TYR A 13 39.86 31.77 -2.07
CA TYR A 13 38.59 31.87 -2.81
C TYR A 13 38.84 31.95 -4.33
N PHE A 14 37.80 31.68 -5.12
CA PHE A 14 37.50 32.53 -6.29
C PHE A 14 35.99 32.76 -6.46
N LEU A 15 35.62 34.02 -6.67
CA LEU A 15 34.26 34.44 -7.01
C LEU A 15 34.02 34.35 -8.52
N SER A 16 32.74 34.31 -8.91
CA SER A 16 32.26 34.99 -10.12
C SER A 16 30.85 35.51 -9.84
N ILE A 17 30.61 36.80 -10.09
CA ILE A 17 29.36 37.49 -9.74
C ILE A 17 28.97 38.45 -10.87
N PHE A 18 27.68 38.51 -11.15
CA PHE A 18 26.94 39.50 -11.97
C PHE A 18 27.49 40.03 -13.32
N SER A 19 26.61 39.98 -14.32
CA SER A 19 26.15 41.23 -14.94
C SER A 19 24.66 41.16 -15.26
N PHE A 20 23.93 42.17 -14.80
CA PHE A 20 22.63 42.56 -15.35
C PHE A 20 22.86 43.33 -16.65
N ASP A 21 21.87 43.35 -17.54
CA ASP A 21 21.71 44.50 -18.43
C ASP A 21 20.25 44.93 -18.52
N HIS A 22 20.00 46.23 -18.58
CA HIS A 22 18.67 46.85 -18.61
C HIS A 22 18.41 47.47 -19.99
N GLY A 23 17.36 47.02 -20.68
CA GLY A 23 16.87 47.63 -21.92
C GLY A 23 15.43 48.12 -21.74
N CYS A 24 15.16 49.41 -21.96
CA CYS A 24 13.89 50.05 -21.62
C CYS A 24 13.34 50.89 -22.78
N MET A 25 12.01 50.81 -23.02
CA MET A 25 11.20 51.65 -23.94
C MET A 25 11.52 51.50 -25.46
N ALA A 26 10.63 51.81 -26.42
CA ALA A 26 9.29 52.41 -26.33
C ALA A 26 8.30 51.97 -27.44
N SER A 27 7.01 52.08 -27.12
CA SER A 27 5.84 52.40 -27.96
C SER A 27 5.95 52.48 -29.50
N THR A 28 5.00 51.85 -30.21
CA THR A 28 4.21 52.53 -31.26
C THR A 28 2.89 51.80 -31.55
N THR A 29 1.77 52.55 -31.59
CA THR A 29 0.43 52.08 -32.01
C THR A 29 0.00 52.89 -33.25
N PRO A 30 -0.79 52.31 -34.17
CA PRO A 30 -2.11 52.88 -34.48
C PRO A 30 -3.20 51.79 -34.59
N SER A 31 -4.38 51.92 -33.97
CA SER A 31 -5.55 52.70 -34.45
C SER A 31 -6.06 52.17 -35.81
N ALA A 32 -6.98 51.19 -35.84
CA ALA A 32 -8.45 51.30 -35.68
C ALA A 32 -9.20 51.75 -36.95
N THR A 33 -10.13 50.89 -37.42
CA THR A 33 -11.16 51.22 -38.42
C THR A 33 -12.45 50.48 -38.08
N GLU A 34 -13.59 51.15 -38.21
CA GLU A 34 -14.89 50.71 -37.69
C GLU A 34 -15.70 49.75 -38.60
N ARG A 35 -16.74 49.20 -37.94
CA ARG A 35 -17.83 48.34 -38.40
C ARG A 35 -18.66 48.92 -39.56
N PRO A 36 -19.47 48.08 -40.23
CA PRO A 36 -20.90 48.41 -40.25
C PRO A 36 -21.81 47.28 -39.77
N THR A 37 -22.85 47.65 -39.01
CA THR A 37 -23.85 46.75 -38.45
C THR A 37 -24.87 46.31 -39.50
N ARG A 38 -25.27 45.02 -39.51
CA ARG A 38 -26.51 44.61 -40.18
C ARG A 38 -27.29 43.59 -39.36
N THR A 39 -28.49 43.98 -38.96
CA THR A 39 -29.44 43.18 -38.18
C THR A 39 -30.17 42.18 -39.06
N SER A 40 -30.36 40.94 -38.61
CA SER A 40 -31.42 40.06 -39.11
C SER A 40 -31.86 39.08 -38.01
N ALA A 41 -33.09 38.59 -38.11
CA ALA A 41 -33.86 38.04 -37.01
C ALA A 41 -33.61 36.55 -36.71
N ALA A 42 -34.14 36.12 -35.56
CA ALA A 42 -33.98 34.79 -35.00
C ALA A 42 -34.54 33.65 -35.88
N ARG A 43 -33.94 32.47 -35.74
CA ARG A 43 -34.57 31.19 -36.11
C ARG A 43 -34.40 30.20 -34.97
N THR A 44 -35.42 30.10 -34.11
CA THR A 44 -35.52 29.10 -33.05
C THR A 44 -35.64 27.72 -33.69
N SER A 45 -34.57 26.93 -33.68
CA SER A 45 -34.61 25.53 -34.05
C SER A 45 -34.80 24.69 -32.80
N SER A 46 -36.00 24.15 -32.63
CA SER A 46 -36.33 23.19 -31.58
C SER A 46 -35.67 21.85 -31.89
N ALA A 47 -34.41 21.70 -31.46
CA ALA A 47 -33.76 20.40 -31.44
C ALA A 47 -34.34 19.58 -30.28
N THR A 48 -35.24 18.65 -30.58
CA THR A 48 -35.62 17.57 -29.66
C THR A 48 -34.39 16.71 -29.41
N GLY A 49 -33.67 17.01 -28.33
CA GLY A 49 -32.53 16.21 -27.90
C GLY A 49 -33.01 14.82 -27.50
N THR A 50 -32.64 13.81 -28.30
CA THR A 50 -32.63 12.42 -27.88
C THR A 50 -31.89 12.33 -26.54
N PRO A 51 -32.39 11.59 -25.53
CA PRO A 51 -31.67 11.45 -24.27
C PRO A 51 -30.28 10.87 -24.55
N THR A 52 -29.25 11.65 -24.23
CA THR A 52 -27.86 11.21 -24.33
C THR A 52 -27.72 9.93 -23.53
N ALA A 53 -27.26 8.85 -24.19
CA ALA A 53 -26.93 7.62 -23.47
C ALA A 53 -26.00 7.97 -22.30
N ALA A 54 -26.31 7.46 -21.11
CA ALA A 54 -25.48 7.70 -19.93
C ALA A 54 -24.03 7.33 -20.27
N VAL A 55 -23.14 8.32 -20.24
CA VAL A 55 -21.72 8.08 -20.47
C VAL A 55 -21.26 7.16 -19.35
N ALA A 56 -21.00 5.89 -19.69
CA ALA A 56 -20.41 4.96 -18.75
C ALA A 56 -19.14 5.60 -18.18
N GLY A 57 -19.02 5.60 -16.84
CA GLY A 57 -17.91 6.24 -16.16
C GLY A 57 -16.61 5.65 -16.70
N ARG A 58 -15.73 6.49 -17.29
CA ARG A 58 -14.44 6.00 -17.77
C ARG A 58 -13.69 5.44 -16.55
N LYS A 59 -13.47 4.12 -16.55
CA LYS A 59 -12.69 3.44 -15.53
C LYS A 59 -11.36 4.16 -15.31
N ASN A 60 -11.00 4.43 -14.06
CA ASN A 60 -9.69 4.94 -13.70
C ASN A 60 -8.71 3.74 -13.75
N PRO A 61 -7.67 3.75 -14.61
CA PRO A 61 -6.78 2.62 -14.78
C PRO A 61 -5.88 2.34 -13.57
N LYS A 62 -5.68 3.32 -12.68
CA LYS A 62 -4.90 3.19 -11.45
C LYS A 62 -5.76 2.64 -10.31
N ARG A 63 -7.02 3.07 -10.20
CA ARG A 63 -7.90 2.78 -9.07
C ARG A 63 -8.46 1.35 -9.09
N GLY A 64 -8.08 0.57 -8.08
CA GLY A 64 -8.53 -0.80 -7.87
C GLY A 64 -9.29 -0.99 -6.58
N LEU A 65 -9.24 -2.20 -6.02
CA LEU A 65 -9.97 -2.56 -4.82
C LEU A 65 -9.36 -3.78 -4.12
N ALA A 66 -9.12 -3.67 -2.82
CA ALA A 66 -8.92 -4.81 -1.93
C ALA A 66 -10.32 -5.28 -1.48
N PHE A 67 -10.79 -6.42 -1.99
CA PHE A 67 -12.15 -6.91 -1.76
C PHE A 67 -12.26 -7.59 -0.39
N ALA A 68 -12.50 -6.79 0.64
CA ALA A 68 -12.69 -7.26 2.03
C ALA A 68 -14.16 -7.52 2.42
N ALA A 69 -15.11 -7.54 1.46
CA ALA A 69 -16.54 -7.50 1.79
C ALA A 69 -17.08 -8.85 2.23
N GLU A 70 -17.98 -8.81 3.21
CA GLU A 70 -18.56 -9.97 3.88
C GLU A 70 -19.61 -10.70 3.03
N LEU A 71 -20.25 -10.07 2.04
CA LEU A 71 -21.27 -10.72 1.22
C LEU A 71 -20.93 -10.69 -0.28
N PRO A 72 -21.21 -11.77 -1.04
CA PRO A 72 -20.90 -11.82 -2.48
C PRO A 72 -21.60 -10.72 -3.29
N GLY A 73 -22.77 -10.27 -2.82
CA GLY A 73 -23.56 -9.22 -3.47
C GLY A 73 -22.97 -7.81 -3.35
N ASP A 74 -22.08 -7.55 -2.38
CA ASP A 74 -21.51 -6.22 -2.16
C ASP A 74 -20.66 -5.75 -3.37
N ILE A 75 -20.16 -6.69 -4.19
CA ILE A 75 -19.48 -6.42 -5.47
C ILE A 75 -20.35 -5.62 -6.46
N LEU A 76 -21.69 -5.71 -6.35
CA LEU A 76 -22.62 -5.04 -7.27
C LEU A 76 -22.55 -3.52 -7.14
N ASN A 77 -22.19 -3.00 -5.96
CA ASN A 77 -21.94 -1.56 -5.78
C ASN A 77 -20.69 -1.08 -6.54
N VAL A 78 -19.76 -1.99 -6.87
CA VAL A 78 -18.45 -1.66 -7.44
C VAL A 78 -18.32 -2.07 -8.92
N ASN A 79 -19.02 -3.11 -9.37
CA ASN A 79 -18.95 -3.58 -10.75
C ASN A 79 -19.90 -2.86 -11.73
N GLN A 80 -20.75 -1.97 -11.24
CA GLN A 80 -21.65 -1.14 -12.04
C GLN A 80 -20.93 -0.23 -13.06
N THR A 81 -21.66 0.21 -14.08
CA THR A 81 -21.17 1.04 -15.19
C THR A 81 -20.77 2.47 -14.82
N ALA A 82 -21.26 2.99 -13.68
CA ALA A 82 -20.85 4.30 -13.16
C ALA A 82 -19.57 4.24 -12.32
N SER A 83 -19.22 3.08 -11.77
CA SER A 83 -18.04 2.91 -10.90
C SER A 83 -16.76 3.02 -11.71
N VAL A 84 -15.77 3.74 -11.20
CA VAL A 84 -14.47 3.93 -11.86
C VAL A 84 -13.46 2.80 -11.58
N ILE A 85 -13.77 1.85 -10.69
CA ILE A 85 -12.85 0.77 -10.30
C ILE A 85 -12.55 -0.15 -11.50
N SER A 86 -11.26 -0.36 -11.80
CA SER A 86 -10.79 -1.08 -12.99
C SER A 86 -10.18 -2.45 -12.71
N TRP A 87 -9.63 -2.65 -11.52
CA TRP A 87 -9.02 -3.92 -11.09
C TRP A 87 -9.36 -4.23 -9.62
N GLN A 88 -9.17 -5.48 -9.20
CA GLN A 88 -9.42 -5.93 -7.82
C GLN A 88 -8.57 -7.14 -7.46
N TYR A 89 -8.43 -7.42 -6.17
CA TYR A 89 -7.91 -8.68 -5.62
C TYR A 89 -8.57 -8.95 -4.25
N ASP A 90 -8.44 -10.17 -3.73
CA ASP A 90 -9.01 -10.62 -2.45
C ASP A 90 -8.05 -11.56 -1.69
N TRP A 91 -6.74 -11.29 -1.81
CA TRP A 91 -5.64 -12.07 -1.21
C TRP A 91 -5.52 -13.54 -1.67
N ALA A 92 -6.42 -14.04 -2.52
CA ALA A 92 -6.43 -15.43 -2.95
C ALA A 92 -5.65 -15.69 -4.26
N ASN A 93 -5.25 -16.95 -4.43
CA ASN A 93 -4.64 -17.46 -5.66
C ASN A 93 -5.65 -17.55 -6.82
N LEU A 94 -6.95 -17.70 -6.50
CA LEU A 94 -8.06 -17.88 -7.42
C LEU A 94 -9.27 -17.08 -6.93
N PRO A 95 -10.01 -16.37 -7.81
CA PRO A 95 -11.18 -15.62 -7.42
C PRO A 95 -12.35 -16.58 -7.11
N PRO A 96 -13.17 -16.29 -6.08
CA PRO A 96 -14.48 -16.89 -5.96
C PRO A 96 -15.36 -16.45 -7.14
N ALA A 97 -16.36 -17.28 -7.47
CA ALA A 97 -17.14 -17.13 -8.71
C ALA A 97 -17.72 -15.72 -8.93
N TYR A 98 -18.17 -15.03 -7.86
CA TYR A 98 -18.74 -13.69 -7.96
C TYR A 98 -17.72 -12.59 -8.32
N LEU A 99 -16.44 -12.76 -7.94
CA LEU A 99 -15.36 -11.88 -8.41
C LEU A 99 -14.93 -12.25 -9.83
N ALA A 100 -14.85 -13.54 -10.14
CA ALA A 100 -14.52 -14.04 -11.48
C ALA A 100 -15.50 -13.53 -12.56
N THR A 101 -16.80 -13.46 -12.24
CA THR A 101 -17.85 -12.95 -13.16
C THR A 101 -18.17 -11.47 -12.97
N SER A 102 -17.36 -10.72 -12.20
CA SER A 102 -17.65 -9.31 -11.89
C SER A 102 -17.45 -8.35 -13.07
N ASN A 103 -16.71 -8.75 -14.12
CA ASN A 103 -16.19 -7.87 -15.19
C ASN A 103 -15.21 -6.77 -14.70
N ILE A 104 -14.73 -6.85 -13.45
CA ILE A 104 -13.56 -6.12 -12.96
C ILE A 104 -12.35 -7.04 -13.13
N LYS A 105 -11.21 -6.50 -13.58
CA LYS A 105 -9.99 -7.31 -13.76
C LYS A 105 -9.48 -7.83 -12.41
N TYR A 106 -9.53 -9.13 -12.20
CA TYR A 106 -8.98 -9.76 -11.01
C TYR A 106 -7.46 -9.94 -11.14
N ILE A 107 -6.73 -9.73 -10.04
CA ILE A 107 -5.29 -9.92 -9.91
C ILE A 107 -5.07 -10.99 -8.83
N PRO A 108 -4.67 -12.23 -9.17
CA PRO A 108 -4.41 -13.26 -8.17
C PRO A 108 -3.16 -12.92 -7.35
N MET A 109 -3.20 -13.27 -6.07
CA MET A 109 -2.10 -13.11 -5.12
C MET A 109 -1.63 -14.47 -4.63
N GLN A 110 -0.32 -14.70 -4.53
CA GLN A 110 0.23 -15.77 -3.70
C GLN A 110 0.52 -15.19 -2.31
N TRP A 111 -0.41 -15.33 -1.37
CA TRP A 111 -0.36 -14.62 -0.08
C TRP A 111 0.87 -14.97 0.77
N GLY A 112 1.32 -16.22 0.80
CA GLY A 112 2.48 -16.67 1.58
C GLY A 112 3.20 -17.87 0.96
N SER A 113 3.80 -18.74 1.77
CA SER A 113 4.44 -19.98 1.29
C SER A 113 3.48 -21.15 1.06
N GLY A 114 2.24 -21.08 1.58
CA GLY A 114 1.24 -22.15 1.50
C GLY A 114 0.81 -22.46 0.06
N SER A 115 0.81 -23.75 -0.30
CA SER A 115 0.36 -24.27 -1.62
C SER A 115 0.99 -23.59 -2.85
N ILE A 116 2.16 -22.96 -2.70
CA ILE A 116 2.81 -22.16 -3.74
C ILE A 116 3.17 -22.96 -5.00
N ASP A 117 3.36 -24.27 -4.87
CA ASP A 117 3.55 -25.21 -5.99
C ASP A 117 2.38 -25.20 -6.98
N ARG A 118 1.18 -24.81 -6.54
CA ARG A 118 -0.03 -24.71 -7.37
C ARG A 118 -0.23 -23.34 -8.00
N PHE A 119 0.52 -22.31 -7.60
CA PHE A 119 0.26 -20.94 -8.01
C PHE A 119 0.39 -20.73 -9.52
N VAL A 120 1.40 -21.37 -10.15
CA VAL A 120 1.62 -21.29 -11.60
C VAL A 120 0.40 -21.80 -12.38
N ASP A 121 -0.19 -22.91 -11.95
CA ASP A 121 -1.38 -23.46 -12.61
C ASP A 121 -2.63 -22.63 -12.32
N ALA A 122 -2.77 -22.05 -11.12
CA ALA A 122 -3.83 -21.09 -10.81
C ALA A 122 -3.79 -19.85 -11.72
N VAL A 123 -2.61 -19.23 -11.89
CA VAL A 123 -2.38 -18.08 -12.77
C VAL A 123 -2.69 -18.41 -14.22
N ARG A 124 -2.24 -19.58 -14.70
CA ARG A 124 -2.49 -20.07 -16.07
C ARG A 124 -3.95 -20.40 -16.32
N ALA A 125 -4.66 -21.01 -15.37
CA ALA A 125 -6.07 -21.35 -15.49
C ALA A 125 -6.97 -20.09 -15.62
N GLN A 126 -6.55 -18.98 -15.02
CA GLN A 126 -7.22 -17.68 -15.14
C GLN A 126 -6.83 -16.90 -16.41
N GLY A 127 -5.72 -17.26 -17.06
CA GLY A 127 -5.09 -16.40 -18.08
C GLY A 127 -4.61 -15.06 -17.51
N ALA A 128 -4.22 -15.02 -16.23
CA ALA A 128 -3.84 -13.78 -15.56
C ALA A 128 -2.50 -13.24 -16.09
N ASP A 129 -2.50 -11.99 -16.54
CA ASP A 129 -1.32 -11.29 -17.09
C ASP A 129 -0.47 -10.57 -16.02
N THR A 130 -0.95 -10.52 -14.78
CA THR A 130 -0.33 -9.82 -13.66
C THR A 130 -0.64 -10.55 -12.36
N ILE A 131 0.32 -10.63 -11.44
CA ILE A 131 0.17 -11.25 -10.11
C ILE A 131 0.66 -10.34 -8.99
N LEU A 132 0.20 -10.61 -7.77
CA LEU A 132 0.81 -10.13 -6.53
C LEU A 132 1.48 -11.31 -5.79
N ALA A 133 2.54 -11.04 -5.03
CA ALA A 133 3.22 -12.05 -4.23
C ALA A 133 3.43 -11.53 -2.80
N PHE A 134 3.37 -12.46 -1.84
CA PHE A 134 3.69 -12.35 -0.42
C PHE A 134 3.12 -11.12 0.29
N ASN A 135 2.03 -11.32 1.04
CA ASN A 135 1.33 -10.31 1.82
C ASN A 135 1.99 -10.11 3.19
N GLU A 136 2.52 -8.91 3.44
CA GLU A 136 3.18 -8.51 4.68
C GLU A 136 4.14 -9.59 5.24
N PRO A 137 5.08 -10.12 4.43
CA PRO A 137 5.98 -11.19 4.87
C PRO A 137 6.94 -10.72 5.96
N ASP A 138 7.06 -9.41 6.16
CA ASP A 138 7.81 -8.79 7.24
C ASP A 138 7.06 -8.74 8.58
N PHE A 139 5.78 -9.13 8.61
CA PHE A 139 4.93 -9.09 9.79
C PHE A 139 4.52 -10.47 10.31
N VAL A 140 4.57 -10.62 11.64
CA VAL A 140 4.50 -11.92 12.33
C VAL A 140 3.12 -12.60 12.29
N ASN A 141 2.06 -11.82 12.11
CA ASN A 141 0.67 -12.32 12.07
C ASN A 141 0.14 -12.49 10.64
N GLU A 142 0.94 -12.15 9.63
CA GLU A 142 0.62 -12.26 8.20
C GLU A 142 1.51 -13.35 7.59
N ALA A 143 2.04 -13.20 6.37
CA ALA A 143 2.79 -14.29 5.72
C ALA A 143 4.07 -14.70 6.46
N ASN A 144 4.64 -13.80 7.30
CA ASN A 144 5.72 -14.08 8.25
C ASN A 144 6.85 -14.95 7.68
N MET A 145 7.50 -14.46 6.63
CA MET A 145 8.50 -15.21 5.86
C MET A 145 9.90 -14.69 6.11
N ASP A 146 10.90 -15.57 6.18
CA ASP A 146 12.30 -15.14 6.08
C ASP A 146 12.59 -14.58 4.66
N PRO A 147 13.29 -13.44 4.51
CA PRO A 147 13.58 -12.86 3.20
C PRO A 147 14.34 -13.79 2.24
N THR A 148 15.21 -14.66 2.77
CA THR A 148 16.01 -15.62 1.99
C THR A 148 15.15 -16.77 1.50
N GLU A 149 14.26 -17.28 2.36
CA GLU A 149 13.31 -18.33 1.98
C GLU A 149 12.27 -17.79 0.99
N ALA A 150 11.78 -16.56 1.18
CA ALA A 150 10.90 -15.89 0.22
C ALA A 150 11.59 -15.71 -1.15
N ALA A 151 12.88 -15.32 -1.18
CA ALA A 151 13.66 -15.25 -2.42
C ALA A 151 13.84 -16.61 -3.09
N ARG A 152 14.11 -17.68 -2.31
CA ARG A 152 14.20 -19.06 -2.83
C ARG A 152 12.87 -19.53 -3.43
N LEU A 153 11.75 -19.23 -2.77
CA LEU A 153 10.40 -19.55 -3.24
C LEU A 153 10.00 -18.73 -4.47
N TRP A 154 10.39 -17.44 -4.52
CA TRP A 154 10.22 -16.60 -5.70
C TRP A 154 10.87 -17.23 -6.92
N MET A 155 12.16 -17.58 -6.84
CA MET A 155 12.90 -18.18 -7.96
C MET A 155 12.35 -19.55 -8.39
N ALA A 156 11.76 -20.31 -7.46
CA ALA A 156 11.19 -21.63 -7.77
C ALA A 156 9.79 -21.56 -8.42
N TYR A 157 8.95 -20.60 -8.04
CA TYR A 157 7.51 -20.63 -8.38
C TYR A 157 6.94 -19.33 -8.95
N ILE A 158 7.53 -18.17 -8.65
CA ILE A 158 7.04 -16.85 -9.13
C ILE A 158 7.80 -16.42 -10.38
N GLU A 159 9.13 -16.46 -10.36
CA GLU A 159 10.00 -16.13 -11.51
C GLU A 159 9.65 -16.88 -12.81
N PRO A 160 9.32 -18.19 -12.79
CA PRO A 160 8.94 -18.91 -14.01
C PRO A 160 7.71 -18.34 -14.73
N LEU A 161 6.88 -17.52 -14.08
CA LEU A 161 5.73 -16.88 -14.72
C LEU A 161 6.15 -15.83 -15.77
N LYS A 162 7.38 -15.28 -15.70
CA LYS A 162 7.91 -14.38 -16.75
C LYS A 162 7.89 -15.01 -18.14
N GLN A 163 8.10 -16.33 -18.25
CA GLN A 163 8.10 -17.02 -19.54
C GLN A 163 6.74 -16.97 -20.26
N TYR A 164 5.65 -16.71 -19.52
CA TYR A 164 4.29 -16.56 -20.05
C TYR A 164 3.88 -15.09 -20.25
N GLY A 165 4.82 -14.15 -20.09
CA GLY A 165 4.56 -12.71 -20.24
C GLY A 165 3.86 -12.06 -19.05
N VAL A 166 3.77 -12.76 -17.91
CA VAL A 166 3.11 -12.26 -16.69
C VAL A 166 3.97 -11.15 -16.06
N ARG A 167 3.31 -10.10 -15.54
CA ARG A 167 3.92 -9.08 -14.68
C ARG A 167 3.91 -9.52 -13.22
N LEU A 168 5.06 -9.48 -12.56
CA LEU A 168 5.26 -9.92 -11.19
C LEU A 168 5.34 -8.72 -10.26
N GLY A 169 4.33 -8.57 -9.40
CA GLY A 169 4.42 -7.70 -8.25
C GLY A 169 5.37 -8.30 -7.21
N GLY A 170 6.30 -7.49 -6.72
CA GLY A 170 7.17 -7.87 -5.61
C GLY A 170 6.41 -8.14 -4.29
N PRO A 171 7.12 -8.55 -3.23
CA PRO A 171 6.52 -8.75 -1.92
C PRO A 171 5.88 -7.47 -1.37
N ALA A 172 4.62 -7.55 -0.93
CA ALA A 172 3.86 -6.42 -0.39
C ALA A 172 4.18 -6.20 1.08
N VAL A 173 5.19 -5.36 1.38
CA VAL A 173 5.63 -5.10 2.75
C VAL A 173 4.79 -4.05 3.47
N THR A 174 4.76 -4.14 4.81
CA THR A 174 4.15 -3.12 5.65
C THR A 174 4.85 -1.76 5.53
N ALA A 175 4.17 -0.69 5.95
CA ALA A 175 4.82 0.57 6.31
C ALA A 175 5.56 0.52 7.66
N ALA A 176 5.58 -0.59 8.40
CA ALA A 176 6.27 -0.64 9.68
C ALA A 176 7.80 -0.57 9.53
N GLY A 177 8.51 -0.41 10.65
CA GLY A 177 9.98 -0.42 10.69
C GLY A 177 10.63 -1.74 10.21
N THR A 178 9.85 -2.80 10.01
CA THR A 178 10.25 -4.12 9.49
C THR A 178 10.26 -4.20 7.96
N GLY A 179 9.30 -3.57 7.28
CA GLY A 179 9.05 -3.77 5.86
C GLY A 179 10.22 -3.40 4.94
N ARG A 180 10.75 -2.19 5.11
CA ARG A 180 11.91 -1.73 4.30
C ARG A 180 13.18 -2.59 4.53
N PRO A 181 13.61 -2.88 5.77
CA PRO A 181 14.72 -3.82 6.01
C PRO A 181 14.47 -5.23 5.47
N TRP A 182 13.24 -5.73 5.53
CA TRP A 182 12.87 -7.03 4.95
C TRP A 182 13.05 -7.02 3.43
N LEU A 183 12.52 -6.00 2.75
CA LEU A 183 12.59 -5.86 1.30
C LEU A 183 14.03 -5.73 0.79
N GLN A 184 14.89 -4.99 1.51
CA GLN A 184 16.32 -4.88 1.21
C GLN A 184 17.03 -6.24 1.31
N GLN A 185 16.71 -7.05 2.32
CA GLN A 185 17.26 -8.41 2.47
C GLN A 185 16.74 -9.36 1.39
N PHE A 186 15.45 -9.28 1.05
CA PHE A 186 14.85 -10.05 -0.04
C PHE A 186 15.56 -9.78 -1.36
N PHE A 187 15.69 -8.51 -1.79
CA PHE A 187 16.39 -8.19 -3.05
C PHE A 187 17.85 -8.66 -3.04
N ALA A 188 18.55 -8.57 -1.91
CA ALA A 188 19.92 -9.05 -1.78
C ALA A 188 20.04 -10.58 -1.89
N ALA A 189 19.05 -11.33 -1.38
CA ALA A 189 19.00 -12.79 -1.49
C ALA A 189 18.50 -13.30 -2.86
N CYS A 190 17.61 -12.54 -3.50
CA CYS A 190 16.94 -12.91 -4.75
C CYS A 190 17.86 -12.74 -5.98
N GLY A 191 18.73 -11.71 -5.98
CA GLY A 191 19.69 -11.48 -7.06
C GLY A 191 19.01 -11.00 -8.35
N GLU A 192 18.85 -11.88 -9.34
CA GLU A 192 18.33 -11.55 -10.67
C GLU A 192 16.79 -11.74 -10.80
N CYS A 193 16.04 -11.40 -9.75
CA CYS A 193 14.58 -11.56 -9.74
C CYS A 193 13.86 -10.48 -10.57
N SER A 194 12.97 -10.92 -11.46
CA SER A 194 12.23 -10.05 -12.39
C SER A 194 10.97 -9.45 -11.77
N ILE A 195 11.14 -8.44 -10.92
CA ILE A 195 10.03 -7.65 -10.38
C ILE A 195 9.65 -6.54 -11.37
N ASP A 196 8.37 -6.50 -11.79
CA ASP A 196 7.84 -5.50 -12.74
C ASP A 196 7.22 -4.27 -12.07
N PHE A 197 6.89 -4.36 -10.78
CA PHE A 197 6.38 -3.29 -9.93
C PHE A 197 6.47 -3.69 -8.45
N LEU A 198 6.46 -2.71 -7.55
CA LEU A 198 6.57 -2.93 -6.10
C LEU A 198 5.24 -2.60 -5.39
N PRO A 199 4.51 -3.62 -4.91
CA PRO A 199 3.43 -3.47 -3.93
C PRO A 199 3.92 -2.91 -2.60
N ILE A 200 3.18 -1.99 -2.00
CA ILE A 200 3.38 -1.49 -0.64
C ILE A 200 2.05 -1.23 0.07
N HIS A 201 2.03 -1.41 1.38
CA HIS A 201 0.88 -1.11 2.23
C HIS A 201 1.12 0.13 3.09
N TRP A 202 0.08 0.92 3.36
CA TRP A 202 0.17 2.03 4.31
C TRP A 202 -1.09 2.22 5.14
N TYR A 203 -0.94 2.22 6.46
CA TYR A 203 -1.97 2.57 7.40
C TYR A 203 -1.41 3.58 8.41
N GLY A 204 -2.12 4.68 8.63
CA GLY A 204 -1.68 5.78 9.48
C GLY A 204 -2.71 6.90 9.51
N VAL A 205 -2.30 8.11 9.94
CA VAL A 205 -3.19 9.29 10.02
C VAL A 205 -2.55 10.46 9.28
N GLY A 206 -3.32 11.07 8.38
CA GLY A 206 -2.93 12.27 7.64
C GLY A 206 -1.96 12.01 6.49
N THR A 207 -1.93 12.97 5.55
CA THR A 207 -1.27 12.80 4.25
C THR A 207 0.26 12.85 4.30
N SER A 208 0.87 13.57 5.27
CA SER A 208 2.33 13.75 5.34
C SER A 208 3.09 12.42 5.41
N GLY A 209 2.76 11.57 6.38
CA GLY A 209 3.46 10.29 6.57
C GLY A 209 3.25 9.31 5.41
N PHE A 210 2.12 9.41 4.72
CA PHE A 210 1.86 8.65 3.49
C PHE A 210 2.77 9.13 2.35
N TYR A 211 2.80 10.44 2.07
CA TYR A 211 3.63 11.00 1.00
C TYR A 211 5.13 10.79 1.25
N ASP A 212 5.59 10.96 2.49
CA ASP A 212 6.98 10.69 2.88
C ASP A 212 7.36 9.21 2.67
N TYR A 213 6.44 8.27 2.98
CA TYR A 213 6.64 6.85 2.73
C TYR A 213 6.68 6.52 1.23
N LEU A 214 5.72 7.04 0.44
CA LEU A 214 5.71 6.85 -1.02
C LEU A 214 7.02 7.30 -1.67
N TRP A 215 7.53 8.48 -1.33
CA TRP A 215 8.80 9.00 -1.85
C TRP A 215 10.01 8.24 -1.32
N THR A 216 9.99 7.77 -0.06
CA THR A 216 11.06 6.92 0.48
C THR A 216 11.20 5.64 -0.33
N ILE A 217 10.10 4.93 -0.58
CA ILE A 217 10.08 3.72 -1.39
C ILE A 217 10.54 3.99 -2.82
N HIS A 218 10.02 5.05 -3.47
CA HIS A 218 10.42 5.39 -4.83
C HIS A 218 11.91 5.76 -4.94
N ASN A 219 12.47 6.48 -3.97
CA ASN A 219 13.90 6.84 -3.96
C ASN A 219 14.82 5.63 -3.75
N GLU A 220 14.38 4.59 -3.04
CA GLU A 220 15.13 3.33 -2.88
C GLU A 220 15.01 2.42 -4.10
N TYR A 221 13.87 2.42 -4.79
CA TYR A 221 13.59 1.56 -5.94
C TYR A 221 13.15 2.34 -7.19
N PRO A 222 13.92 3.35 -7.67
CA PRO A 222 13.44 4.34 -8.66
C PRO A 222 13.19 3.79 -10.06
N ARG A 223 13.53 2.51 -10.31
CA ARG A 223 13.25 1.80 -11.56
C ARG A 223 11.95 0.99 -11.52
N LEU A 224 11.35 0.82 -10.36
CA LEU A 224 10.11 0.06 -10.17
C LEU A 224 8.94 1.03 -10.03
N PRO A 225 7.89 0.90 -10.86
CA PRO A 225 6.59 1.49 -10.57
C PRO A 225 6.06 0.93 -9.25
N VAL A 226 5.37 1.76 -8.48
CA VAL A 226 4.80 1.41 -7.19
C VAL A 226 3.29 1.13 -7.35
N TRP A 227 2.82 0.08 -6.67
CA TRP A 227 1.40 -0.18 -6.48
C TRP A 227 1.08 -0.04 -4.99
N VAL A 228 0.16 0.84 -4.63
CA VAL A 228 -0.32 0.95 -3.24
C VAL A 228 -1.47 -0.04 -3.09
N THR A 229 -1.14 -1.32 -2.87
CA THR A 229 -2.13 -2.42 -2.87
C THR A 229 -3.09 -2.34 -1.70
N GLU A 230 -2.66 -1.75 -0.58
CA GLU A 230 -3.52 -1.42 0.55
C GLU A 230 -3.18 -0.05 1.10
N TYR A 231 -4.19 0.78 1.30
CA TYR A 231 -4.06 1.95 2.17
C TYR A 231 -5.41 2.40 2.75
N ALA A 232 -5.35 2.99 3.94
CA ALA A 232 -6.45 3.72 4.56
C ALA A 232 -5.92 4.73 5.61
N ASP A 233 -6.70 5.79 5.85
CA ASP A 233 -6.51 6.63 7.04
C ASP A 233 -7.21 5.98 8.24
N THR A 234 -6.52 5.95 9.37
CA THR A 234 -6.93 5.27 10.61
C THR A 234 -7.40 6.23 11.70
N SER A 235 -7.67 7.49 11.36
CA SER A 235 -8.24 8.48 12.27
C SER A 235 -9.65 8.09 12.73
N ASP A 236 -9.95 8.37 14.00
CA ASP A 236 -11.30 8.26 14.57
C ASP A 236 -12.28 9.32 14.00
N ASN A 237 -11.80 10.23 13.15
CA ASN A 237 -12.59 11.30 12.54
C ASN A 237 -12.88 11.01 11.05
N GLU A 238 -14.10 10.57 10.75
CA GLU A 238 -14.58 10.30 9.38
C GLU A 238 -14.35 11.47 8.39
N THR A 239 -14.31 12.72 8.87
CA THR A 239 -14.04 13.90 8.02
C THR A 239 -12.57 13.95 7.59
N GLU A 240 -11.64 13.56 8.47
CA GLU A 240 -10.21 13.46 8.15
C GLU A 240 -9.97 12.30 7.18
N VAL A 241 -10.58 11.14 7.43
CA VAL A 241 -10.50 9.97 6.53
C VAL A 241 -11.03 10.31 5.13
N LEU A 242 -12.14 11.05 5.03
CA LEU A 242 -12.70 11.52 3.75
C LEU A 242 -11.78 12.52 3.04
N SER A 243 -11.16 13.45 3.78
CA SER A 243 -10.19 14.41 3.21
C SER A 243 -8.95 13.69 2.69
N PHE A 244 -8.36 12.81 3.51
CA PHE A 244 -7.22 11.98 3.15
C PHE A 244 -7.51 11.18 1.88
N MET A 245 -8.64 10.46 1.80
CA MET A 245 -9.00 9.71 0.60
C MET A 245 -9.07 10.62 -0.64
N ASN A 246 -9.74 11.77 -0.54
CA ASN A 246 -9.90 12.70 -1.65
C ASN A 246 -8.56 13.32 -2.11
N GLU A 247 -7.66 13.64 -1.17
CA GLU A 247 -6.33 14.20 -1.46
C GLU A 247 -5.39 13.17 -2.05
N THR A 248 -5.25 12.01 -1.39
CA THR A 248 -4.31 10.94 -1.79
C THR A 248 -4.65 10.31 -3.13
N MET A 249 -5.94 10.14 -3.47
CA MET A 249 -6.33 9.64 -4.79
C MET A 249 -5.89 10.60 -5.91
N ARG A 250 -6.05 11.91 -5.73
CA ARG A 250 -5.62 12.92 -6.71
C ARG A 250 -4.09 12.93 -6.83
N TYR A 251 -3.40 12.90 -5.69
CA TYR A 251 -1.95 12.86 -5.64
C TYR A 251 -1.37 11.63 -6.36
N MET A 252 -1.92 10.44 -6.11
CA MET A 252 -1.53 9.21 -6.79
C MET A 252 -1.98 9.14 -8.25
N ASP A 253 -3.09 9.80 -8.63
CA ASP A 253 -3.49 9.94 -10.02
C ASP A 253 -2.44 10.77 -10.81
N ASP A 254 -1.87 11.82 -10.21
CA ASP A 254 -0.86 12.70 -10.83
C ASP A 254 0.58 12.13 -10.87
N LEU A 255 0.96 11.19 -10.00
CA LEU A 255 2.30 10.58 -9.98
C LEU A 255 2.45 9.48 -11.05
N GLU A 256 3.30 9.68 -12.06
CA GLU A 256 3.50 8.71 -13.15
C GLU A 256 4.04 7.34 -12.69
N TRP A 257 4.87 7.33 -11.63
CA TRP A 257 5.45 6.10 -11.06
C TRP A 257 4.53 5.38 -10.07
N ILE A 258 3.39 5.98 -9.67
CA ILE A 258 2.30 5.23 -9.02
C ILE A 258 1.45 4.63 -10.14
N GLU A 259 1.61 3.33 -10.37
CA GLU A 259 0.88 2.63 -11.43
C GLU A 259 -0.56 2.31 -11.02
N ARG A 260 -0.78 1.93 -9.75
CA ARG A 260 -2.09 1.52 -9.22
C ARG A 260 -2.20 1.79 -7.72
N TYR A 261 -3.45 1.92 -7.24
CA TYR A 261 -3.75 1.99 -5.81
C TYR A 261 -5.12 1.37 -5.50
N ALA A 262 -5.26 0.75 -4.33
CA ALA A 262 -6.48 0.11 -3.83
C ALA A 262 -6.72 0.50 -2.37
N TRP A 263 -7.87 1.12 -2.09
CA TRP A 263 -8.28 1.45 -0.72
C TRP A 263 -8.73 0.19 -0.01
N PHE A 264 -8.22 -0.03 1.21
CA PHE A 264 -8.71 -1.10 2.07
C PHE A 264 -9.89 -0.56 2.88
N GLY A 265 -11.09 -1.10 2.63
CA GLY A 265 -12.29 -0.55 3.25
C GLY A 265 -13.62 -1.14 2.80
N LEU A 266 -13.68 -2.03 1.80
CA LEU A 266 -14.97 -2.56 1.32
C LEU A 266 -15.57 -3.57 2.30
N PHE A 267 -16.07 -3.12 3.45
CA PHE A 267 -16.73 -3.93 4.48
C PHE A 267 -17.74 -3.07 5.26
N ARG A 268 -18.59 -3.71 6.09
CA ARG A 268 -19.60 -3.05 6.95
C ARG A 268 -18.95 -2.44 8.20
N PRO A 269 -19.57 -1.46 8.89
CA PRO A 269 -18.95 -0.79 10.02
C PRO A 269 -18.41 -1.76 11.08
N LYS A 270 -17.14 -1.58 11.49
CA LYS A 270 -16.50 -2.31 12.61
C LYS A 270 -16.20 -1.31 13.73
N SER A 271 -16.20 -1.77 14.99
CA SER A 271 -15.95 -0.89 16.14
C SER A 271 -14.54 -0.29 16.08
N GLY A 272 -14.42 1.03 16.15
CA GLY A 272 -13.14 1.75 16.06
C GLY A 272 -12.54 1.77 14.64
N VAL A 273 -13.37 1.61 13.61
CA VAL A 273 -12.95 1.66 12.21
C VAL A 273 -13.82 2.65 11.44
N HIS A 274 -13.19 3.66 10.85
CA HIS A 274 -13.86 4.79 10.17
C HIS A 274 -13.54 4.89 8.67
N TYR A 275 -12.76 3.95 8.13
CA TYR A 275 -12.36 3.85 6.72
C TYR A 275 -13.16 2.82 5.90
N ASN A 276 -14.25 2.29 6.48
CA ASN A 276 -15.17 1.42 5.76
C ASN A 276 -15.90 2.18 4.63
N LEU A 277 -16.23 1.47 3.55
CA LEU A 277 -16.92 1.97 2.37
C LEU A 277 -18.41 1.62 2.36
N LEU A 278 -18.85 0.66 3.18
CA LEU A 278 -20.24 0.20 3.26
C LEU A 278 -20.90 0.64 4.56
N ARG A 279 -22.21 0.92 4.48
CA ARG A 279 -23.14 1.02 5.60
C ARG A 279 -23.55 -0.39 6.04
N GLU A 280 -24.22 -0.54 7.20
CA GLU A 280 -24.70 -1.84 7.70
C GLU A 280 -25.58 -2.60 6.69
N ASP A 281 -26.36 -1.86 5.89
CA ASP A 281 -27.20 -2.38 4.81
C ASP A 281 -26.42 -2.82 3.57
N GLY A 282 -25.08 -2.79 3.57
CA GLY A 282 -24.24 -3.13 2.42
C GLY A 282 -24.20 -2.08 1.31
N GLY A 283 -24.97 -0.99 1.41
CA GLY A 283 -24.89 0.13 0.48
C GLY A 283 -23.66 1.00 0.75
N LEU A 284 -23.19 1.73 -0.26
CA LEU A 284 -22.06 2.65 -0.10
C LEU A 284 -22.38 3.76 0.92
N ASN A 285 -21.38 4.15 1.71
CA ASN A 285 -21.37 5.38 2.51
C ASN A 285 -20.68 6.52 1.73
N ALA A 286 -20.47 7.68 2.34
CA ALA A 286 -19.83 8.82 1.67
C ALA A 286 -18.42 8.52 1.14
N LEU A 287 -17.62 7.73 1.88
CA LEU A 287 -16.30 7.24 1.46
C LEU A 287 -16.43 6.26 0.28
N GLY A 288 -17.35 5.31 0.35
CA GLY A 288 -17.64 4.37 -0.73
C GLY A 288 -18.07 5.04 -2.03
N GLU A 289 -18.95 6.03 -1.95
CA GLU A 289 -19.40 6.80 -3.13
C GLU A 289 -18.29 7.68 -3.71
N LEU A 290 -17.43 8.27 -2.88
CA LEU A 290 -16.24 9.01 -3.31
C LEU A 290 -15.22 8.09 -4.00
N TYR A 291 -14.91 6.95 -3.39
CA TYR A 291 -13.90 6.01 -3.88
C TYR A 291 -14.29 5.37 -5.21
N THR A 292 -15.51 4.82 -5.26
CA THR A 292 -16.06 4.19 -6.47
C THR A 292 -16.45 5.21 -7.54
N GLY A 293 -16.68 6.47 -7.18
CA GLY A 293 -17.24 7.49 -8.08
C GLY A 293 -18.70 7.25 -8.46
N ALA A 294 -19.40 6.37 -7.75
CA ALA A 294 -20.75 5.92 -8.06
C ALA A 294 -21.68 5.94 -6.84
N LYS A 295 -22.98 5.77 -7.07
CA LYS A 295 -24.01 5.70 -6.02
C LYS A 295 -24.36 4.25 -5.69
N THR A 296 -24.92 4.03 -4.51
CA THR A 296 -25.44 2.71 -4.11
C THR A 296 -26.42 2.15 -5.16
N VAL A 297 -26.21 0.91 -5.58
CA VAL A 297 -27.12 0.13 -6.43
C VAL A 297 -27.54 -1.20 -5.80
N TYR A 298 -26.88 -1.62 -4.72
CA TYR A 298 -27.17 -2.85 -3.98
C TYR A 298 -27.17 -2.61 -2.47
N THR A 299 -28.11 -3.26 -1.78
CA THR A 299 -28.16 -3.35 -0.32
C THR A 299 -28.56 -4.76 0.10
N GLN A 300 -27.90 -5.28 1.14
CA GLN A 300 -28.24 -6.51 1.84
C GLN A 300 -27.78 -6.40 3.30
N TYR A 301 -28.74 -6.53 4.22
CA TYR A 301 -28.47 -6.69 5.64
C TYR A 301 -28.02 -8.12 5.94
N ILE A 302 -26.99 -8.26 6.78
CA ILE A 302 -26.65 -9.52 7.44
C ILE A 302 -27.71 -9.77 8.52
N LYS A 303 -28.64 -10.68 8.27
CA LYS A 303 -29.72 -11.05 9.22
C LYS A 303 -29.30 -12.08 10.26
N ASP A 304 -28.16 -12.72 10.05
CA ASP A 304 -27.62 -13.78 10.90
C ASP A 304 -26.14 -13.49 11.14
N THR A 305 -25.79 -13.19 12.39
CA THR A 305 -24.40 -12.89 12.81
C THR A 305 -23.54 -14.15 12.95
N THR A 306 -24.08 -15.35 12.67
CA THR A 306 -23.31 -16.60 12.59
C THR A 306 -22.60 -16.80 11.25
N PHE A 307 -22.45 -15.74 10.44
CA PHE A 307 -21.53 -15.75 9.30
C PHE A 307 -20.09 -15.91 9.80
N GLU A 308 -19.61 -17.15 9.89
CA GLU A 308 -18.18 -17.44 9.86
C GLU A 308 -17.64 -16.77 8.59
N GLY A 309 -16.82 -15.73 8.78
CA GLY A 309 -16.25 -14.95 7.68
C GLY A 309 -15.52 -15.85 6.68
N TYR A 310 -15.34 -15.36 5.44
CA TYR A 310 -14.71 -16.14 4.37
C TYR A 310 -13.44 -16.84 4.85
N LYS A 311 -13.52 -18.16 4.96
CA LYS A 311 -12.36 -19.03 4.96
C LYS A 311 -11.86 -19.03 3.53
N THR A 312 -10.76 -18.35 3.29
CA THR A 312 -10.04 -18.49 2.03
C THR A 312 -9.63 -19.95 1.91
N VAL A 313 -9.87 -20.53 0.75
CA VAL A 313 -9.36 -21.86 0.46
C VAL A 313 -7.84 -21.72 0.29
N ASP A 314 -7.07 -22.61 0.91
CA ASP A 314 -5.59 -22.65 0.85
C ASP A 314 -4.80 -21.57 1.63
N GLY A 315 -5.40 -20.90 2.64
CA GLY A 315 -4.64 -20.35 3.79
C GLY A 315 -4.25 -18.87 3.78
N ALA A 316 -5.13 -17.98 3.30
CA ALA A 316 -5.03 -16.52 3.48
C ALA A 316 -6.07 -16.05 4.52
N ASP A 317 -5.89 -16.41 5.79
CA ASP A 317 -6.98 -16.40 6.79
C ASP A 317 -7.40 -14.99 7.29
N ILE A 318 -8.66 -14.64 7.00
CA ILE A 318 -9.57 -13.76 7.75
C ILE A 318 -9.20 -12.25 7.87
N PRO A 319 -9.99 -11.32 7.27
CA PRO A 319 -9.80 -9.86 7.39
C PRO A 319 -10.29 -9.25 8.73
N ASN A 320 -9.91 -9.88 9.85
CA ASN A 320 -10.16 -9.42 11.22
C ASN A 320 -8.86 -9.18 12.01
N GLN A 321 -7.69 -9.24 11.36
CA GLN A 321 -6.41 -8.90 11.98
C GLN A 321 -6.28 -7.38 12.21
N PRO A 322 -5.56 -6.94 13.26
CA PRO A 322 -5.28 -5.53 13.49
C PRO A 322 -4.26 -5.00 12.46
N LEU A 323 -4.60 -3.88 11.80
CA LEU A 323 -3.74 -3.22 10.83
C LEU A 323 -2.37 -2.83 11.41
N VAL A 324 -1.31 -3.00 10.62
CA VAL A 324 0.05 -2.61 11.03
C VAL A 324 0.37 -1.17 10.62
N THR A 325 0.15 -0.23 11.54
CA THR A 325 0.57 1.17 11.36
C THR A 325 2.02 1.37 11.82
N SER A 326 2.91 1.94 10.97
CA SER A 326 3.73 3.15 11.30
C SER A 326 5.07 3.30 10.52
N TRP A 327 5.11 4.27 9.61
CA TRP A 327 6.34 5.00 9.20
C TRP A 327 6.10 6.51 9.19
N PRO A 328 7.12 7.31 9.55
CA PRO A 328 7.35 7.77 10.90
C PRO A 328 6.60 9.08 11.21
N VAL A 329 5.71 9.07 12.21
CA VAL A 329 5.33 10.28 12.95
C VAL A 329 5.75 10.11 14.42
N TYR A 330 7.05 10.22 14.68
CA TYR A 330 7.58 10.28 16.04
C TYR A 330 7.64 11.72 16.54
N MET A 331 6.49 12.23 17.02
CA MET A 331 6.45 13.36 17.96
C MET A 331 5.40 13.14 19.06
N THR A 332 5.58 12.10 19.88
CA THR A 332 4.97 12.07 21.22
C THR A 332 5.70 13.06 22.13
N ALA A 333 4.99 14.05 22.67
CA ALA A 333 5.54 15.20 23.41
C ALA A 333 6.15 14.90 24.80
N SER A 334 6.69 13.70 25.01
CA SER A 334 7.20 13.21 26.31
C SER A 334 8.61 12.58 26.27
N GLY A 335 9.26 12.47 25.10
CA GLY A 335 10.70 12.22 25.00
C GLY A 335 11.23 10.85 25.48
N ALA A 336 10.37 9.88 25.78
CA ALA A 336 10.77 8.55 26.25
C ALA A 336 11.05 7.59 25.07
N ARG A 337 12.21 6.92 25.09
CA ARG A 337 12.56 5.85 24.13
C ARG A 337 12.09 4.49 24.65
N PRO A 338 11.31 3.69 23.90
CA PRO A 338 11.08 2.28 24.21
C PRO A 338 12.35 1.44 23.99
N SER A 339 12.48 0.37 24.78
CA SER A 339 13.65 -0.50 24.79
C SER A 339 13.73 -1.46 23.58
N ARG A 340 14.96 -1.71 23.14
CA ARG A 340 15.37 -2.70 22.14
C ARG A 340 14.86 -4.10 22.49
N TRP A 341 13.96 -4.66 21.69
CA TRP A 341 13.53 -6.05 21.78
C TRP A 341 14.44 -6.97 20.95
N VAL A 342 14.68 -8.18 21.44
CA VAL A 342 15.65 -9.14 20.90
C VAL A 342 14.90 -10.23 20.14
N ILE A 343 15.37 -10.52 18.93
CA ILE A 343 14.90 -11.62 18.08
C ILE A 343 15.44 -12.94 18.64
N LEU A 344 14.55 -13.87 18.96
CA LEU A 344 14.67 -15.35 18.88
C LEU A 344 13.57 -15.97 19.75
N GLY A 345 12.57 -16.62 19.14
CA GLY A 345 11.50 -17.31 19.84
C GLY A 345 11.80 -18.79 20.10
N THR A 346 11.39 -19.29 21.26
CA THR A 346 10.96 -20.68 21.48
C THR A 346 10.03 -20.71 22.70
N ASP A 347 8.89 -21.39 22.56
CA ASP A 347 7.97 -21.74 23.67
C ASP A 347 8.61 -22.87 24.54
N THR A 348 8.06 -23.39 25.64
CA THR A 348 6.71 -23.43 26.26
C THR A 348 6.89 -23.72 27.79
N PRO A 349 5.83 -23.77 28.63
CA PRO A 349 6.00 -23.84 30.09
C PRO A 349 6.11 -25.26 30.71
N SER A 350 6.77 -25.30 31.88
CA SER A 350 6.58 -26.19 33.05
C SER A 350 7.76 -27.06 33.54
N LEU A 351 7.91 -27.07 34.87
CA LEU A 351 8.44 -28.17 35.71
C LEU A 351 9.90 -28.65 35.53
N VAL A 352 10.85 -27.71 35.62
CA VAL A 352 12.23 -27.93 36.11
C VAL A 352 12.79 -26.58 36.62
N ILE A 353 13.59 -26.45 37.70
CA ILE A 353 14.15 -27.42 38.67
C ILE A 353 13.98 -26.88 40.12
N SER A 354 13.19 -27.50 41.01
CA SER A 354 13.21 -27.23 42.47
C SER A 354 14.40 -27.94 43.14
N LEU A 355 15.63 -27.50 42.87
CA LEU A 355 16.84 -28.18 43.38
C LEU A 355 18.14 -27.35 43.32
N VAL A 356 18.13 -26.06 43.68
CA VAL A 356 19.30 -25.37 44.30
C VAL A 356 18.81 -24.33 45.32
N ALA A 357 18.18 -24.81 46.40
CA ALA A 357 17.85 -24.01 47.59
C ALA A 357 18.68 -24.46 48.81
N ILE A 358 19.93 -24.86 48.56
CA ILE A 358 20.96 -25.18 49.55
C ILE A 358 22.28 -24.60 49.01
N SER A 359 23.13 -24.07 49.89
CA SER A 359 24.51 -23.59 49.61
C SER A 359 24.73 -22.13 49.16
N ILE A 360 24.02 -21.15 49.72
CA ILE A 360 24.65 -19.84 50.04
C ILE A 360 24.45 -19.55 51.52
N GLY A 361 25.35 -20.11 52.32
CA GLY A 361 25.39 -19.92 53.76
C GLY A 361 26.78 -20.27 54.29
N SER A 362 27.56 -19.23 54.60
CA SER A 362 28.87 -19.23 55.28
C SER A 362 30.12 -18.97 54.45
N LEU A 363 30.90 -18.01 54.96
CA LEU A 363 32.36 -17.89 54.91
C LEU A 363 33.04 -17.29 53.67
N MET A 364 32.81 -15.99 53.52
CA MET A 364 33.88 -15.03 53.22
C MET A 364 34.99 -15.10 54.29
N SER A 365 36.00 -15.94 54.04
CA SER A 365 37.32 -15.96 54.71
C SER A 365 38.23 -16.89 53.91
N GLY A 366 39.30 -16.47 53.24
CA GLY A 366 40.17 -15.34 53.53
C GLY A 366 41.48 -15.81 54.18
N VAL A 367 42.24 -16.68 53.50
CA VAL A 367 43.63 -17.05 53.86
C VAL A 367 44.44 -17.27 52.56
N TYR A 368 45.56 -16.54 52.45
CA TYR A 368 46.65 -16.80 51.50
C TYR A 368 47.36 -18.12 51.81
N TRP A 369 47.86 -18.83 50.80
CA TRP A 369 49.22 -19.41 50.87
C TRP A 369 49.87 -19.52 49.49
N THR A 370 51.05 -18.92 49.37
CA THR A 370 52.00 -19.07 48.27
C THR A 370 52.85 -20.32 48.45
N VAL A 371 53.31 -20.93 47.35
CA VAL A 371 54.61 -21.65 47.36
C VAL A 371 55.30 -21.49 45.99
N TRP A 372 56.49 -20.87 46.05
CA TRP A 372 57.52 -20.68 45.01
C TRP A 372 57.12 -20.01 43.68
#